data_AF-A0A2N9NVK7-F1
#
_entry.id   AF-A0A2N9NVK7-F1
#
_cell.length_a   1.000
_cell.length_b   1.000
_cell.length_c   1.000
_cell.angle_alpha   90.00
_cell.angle_beta   90.00
_cell.angle_gamma   90.00
#
_symmetry.space_group_name_H-M   'P 1'
#
loop_
_entity.id
_entity.type
_entity.pdbx_description
1 polymer ?
#
loop_
_entity_poly.entity_id
_entity_poly.type
_entity_poly.pdbx_seq_one_letter_code
_entity_poly.pdbx_strand_id
1 'polypeptide(L)'
;MGWESLDNLTNGGHNIALGYQAGLNVMAGNNNIQIGHAGNPADTGTIRIGVEGTQSGAYLAGIYGEAVSGATATAVYVDNSGHLGTVYSLDLPLPAGRGEPDPGVALAAIQGLNQKLEEQLKKKDAQIQELRQSMAELKKQVQALAEKK
;
A
#
# COMPACT_ATOMS: atom_id res chain seq x y z
N MET A 1 -31.78 12.51 -1.96
CA MET A 1 -31.35 13.51 -0.97
C MET A 1 -30.93 12.72 0.27
N GLY A 2 -29.65 12.76 0.64
CA GLY A 2 -29.07 11.88 1.67
C GLY A 2 -29.38 12.33 3.10
N TRP A 3 -29.79 11.38 3.94
CA TRP A 3 -29.88 11.56 5.40
C TRP A 3 -28.49 11.25 5.99
N GLU A 4 -27.93 12.14 6.83
CA GLU A 4 -26.58 12.07 7.43
C GLU A 4 -25.43 12.16 6.42
N SER A 5 -25.68 12.80 5.28
CA SER A 5 -24.69 13.02 4.24
C SER A 5 -23.72 14.13 4.65
N LEU A 6 -22.41 13.82 4.75
CA LEU A 6 -21.34 14.74 5.20
C LEU A 6 -21.51 15.32 6.61
N ASP A 7 -22.24 14.65 7.50
CA ASP A 7 -22.61 15.19 8.82
C ASP A 7 -21.40 15.49 9.73
N ASN A 8 -20.35 14.65 9.69
CA ASN A 8 -19.13 14.86 10.50
C ASN A 8 -18.03 15.67 9.78
N LEU A 9 -18.32 16.29 8.62
CA LEU A 9 -17.31 17.09 7.92
C LEU A 9 -17.07 18.40 8.68
N THR A 10 -15.97 18.47 9.43
CA THR A 10 -15.63 19.67 10.22
C THR A 10 -14.89 20.71 9.38
N ASN A 11 -14.12 20.28 8.37
CA ASN A 11 -13.31 21.12 7.51
C ASN A 11 -13.20 20.49 6.11
N GLY A 12 -12.89 21.28 5.08
CA GLY A 12 -12.77 20.80 3.69
C GLY A 12 -14.04 21.06 2.86
N GLY A 13 -13.96 20.85 1.55
CA GLY A 13 -15.04 21.21 0.61
C GLY A 13 -14.99 20.47 -0.72
N HIS A 14 -15.96 20.77 -1.59
CA HIS A 14 -16.15 20.14 -2.90
C HIS A 14 -16.40 18.63 -2.84
N ASN A 15 -17.00 18.16 -1.75
CA ASN A 15 -17.40 16.78 -1.60
C ASN A 15 -18.81 16.56 -2.17
N ILE A 16 -18.99 15.49 -2.94
CA ILE A 16 -20.28 15.03 -3.43
C ILE A 16 -20.65 13.81 -2.61
N ALA A 17 -21.81 13.85 -1.95
CA ALA A 17 -22.31 12.74 -1.16
C ALA A 17 -23.77 12.45 -1.49
N LEU A 18 -24.07 11.17 -1.78
CA LEU A 18 -25.38 10.73 -2.22
C LEU A 18 -25.79 9.41 -1.55
N GLY A 19 -26.88 9.45 -0.79
CA GLY A 19 -27.46 8.28 -0.13
C GLY A 19 -27.47 8.40 1.39
N TYR A 20 -27.98 7.37 2.07
CA TYR A 20 -27.94 7.27 3.52
C TYR A 20 -26.49 7.15 3.99
N GLN A 21 -26.11 8.00 4.95
CA GLN A 21 -24.77 8.04 5.56
C GLN A 21 -23.61 8.29 4.58
N ALA A 22 -23.88 8.80 3.38
CA ALA A 22 -22.83 9.03 2.40
C ALA A 22 -21.82 10.07 2.90
N GLY A 23 -20.54 9.70 2.98
CA GLY A 23 -19.49 10.57 3.50
C GLY A 23 -19.60 10.91 5.00
N LEU A 24 -20.43 10.19 5.76
CA LEU A 24 -20.60 10.41 7.21
C LEU A 24 -19.28 10.38 7.98
N ASN A 25 -18.31 9.57 7.59
CA ASN A 25 -17.05 9.41 8.30
C ASN A 25 -15.94 10.35 7.82
N VAL A 26 -16.18 11.17 6.79
CA VAL A 26 -15.16 12.09 6.24
C VAL A 26 -15.04 13.31 7.16
N MET A 27 -13.90 13.49 7.82
CA MET A 27 -13.73 14.56 8.83
C MET A 27 -13.14 15.85 8.26
N ALA A 28 -12.09 15.76 7.43
CA ALA A 28 -11.34 16.93 6.92
C ALA A 28 -11.04 16.88 5.40
N GLY A 29 -11.61 15.90 4.69
CA GLY A 29 -11.32 15.60 3.30
C GLY A 29 -11.89 16.59 2.28
N ASN A 30 -11.21 16.76 1.14
CA ASN A 30 -11.69 17.58 0.02
C ASN A 30 -11.91 16.73 -1.23
N ASN A 31 -12.76 17.20 -2.14
CA ASN A 31 -12.93 16.64 -3.49
C ASN A 31 -13.30 15.14 -3.51
N ASN A 32 -14.03 14.65 -2.52
CA ASN A 32 -14.46 13.26 -2.45
C ASN A 32 -15.81 13.07 -3.15
N ILE A 33 -16.03 11.87 -3.70
CA ILE A 33 -17.36 11.44 -4.18
C ILE A 33 -17.74 10.18 -3.40
N GLN A 34 -18.77 10.27 -2.58
CA GLN A 34 -19.25 9.20 -1.72
C GLN A 34 -20.69 8.85 -2.11
N ILE A 35 -20.91 7.70 -2.73
CA ILE A 35 -22.26 7.28 -3.16
C ILE A 35 -22.62 5.99 -2.45
N GLY A 36 -23.57 6.07 -1.51
CA GLY A 36 -23.95 4.94 -0.66
C GLY A 36 -22.78 4.36 0.14
N HIS A 37 -21.79 5.19 0.47
CA HIS A 37 -20.58 4.79 1.18
C HIS A 37 -20.23 5.84 2.25
N ALA A 38 -19.93 5.41 3.47
CA ALA A 38 -19.69 6.33 4.59
C ALA A 38 -18.39 7.13 4.50
N GLY A 39 -17.46 6.67 3.66
CA GLY A 39 -16.12 7.23 3.54
C GLY A 39 -15.22 6.79 4.69
N ASN A 40 -13.97 7.25 4.63
CA ASN A 40 -13.01 7.14 5.72
C ASN A 40 -12.60 8.54 6.23
N PRO A 41 -12.15 8.66 7.50
CA PRO A 41 -11.71 9.94 8.06
C PRO A 41 -10.65 10.67 7.26
N ALA A 42 -9.77 9.91 6.60
CA ALA A 42 -8.65 10.42 5.81
C ALA A 42 -8.93 10.50 4.30
N ASP A 43 -10.15 10.21 3.84
CA ASP A 43 -10.46 10.29 2.40
C ASP A 43 -10.28 11.73 1.90
N THR A 44 -9.46 11.92 0.87
CA THR A 44 -9.31 13.18 0.14
C THR A 44 -9.07 12.84 -1.33
N GLY A 45 -9.77 13.51 -2.25
CA GLY A 45 -9.73 13.21 -3.68
C GLY A 45 -10.18 11.78 -4.03
N THR A 46 -10.99 11.15 -3.18
CA THR A 46 -11.34 9.72 -3.29
C THR A 46 -12.77 9.54 -3.78
N ILE A 47 -12.97 8.62 -4.72
CA ILE A 47 -14.29 8.17 -5.16
C ILE A 47 -14.60 6.82 -4.51
N ARG A 48 -15.74 6.69 -3.85
CA ARG A 48 -16.25 5.41 -3.33
C ARG A 48 -17.73 5.26 -3.65
N ILE A 49 -18.10 4.10 -4.17
CA ILE A 49 -19.46 3.79 -4.63
C ILE A 49 -19.84 2.42 -4.08
N GLY A 50 -20.86 2.39 -3.22
CA GLY A 50 -21.29 1.18 -2.51
C GLY A 50 -20.32 0.76 -1.41
N VAL A 51 -20.62 -0.37 -0.77
CA VAL A 51 -19.88 -0.93 0.38
C VAL A 51 -19.43 -2.34 0.02
N GLU A 52 -18.15 -2.63 0.24
CA GLU A 52 -17.59 -3.95 0.01
C GLU A 52 -18.39 -5.05 0.73
N GLY A 53 -18.65 -6.16 0.04
CA GLY A 53 -19.45 -7.27 0.56
C GLY A 53 -20.97 -7.04 0.58
N THR A 54 -21.47 -5.83 0.26
CA THR A 54 -22.92 -5.55 0.19
C THR A 54 -23.46 -5.68 -1.23
N GLN A 55 -22.81 -5.05 -2.21
CA GLN A 55 -23.17 -5.19 -3.62
C GLN A 55 -22.40 -6.36 -4.24
N SER A 56 -23.10 -7.22 -4.98
CA SER A 56 -22.52 -8.39 -5.67
C SER A 56 -22.17 -8.12 -7.15
N GLY A 57 -22.43 -6.91 -7.65
CA GLY A 57 -22.10 -6.53 -9.02
C GLY A 57 -22.25 -5.03 -9.25
N ALA A 58 -21.48 -4.51 -10.22
CA ALA A 58 -21.54 -3.14 -10.68
C ALA A 58 -21.74 -3.14 -12.20
N TYR A 59 -22.81 -2.47 -12.66
CA TYR A 59 -23.15 -2.38 -14.09
C TYR A 59 -23.10 -0.90 -14.49
N LEU A 60 -22.20 -0.55 -15.41
CA LEU A 60 -22.04 0.81 -15.91
C LEU A 60 -22.24 0.83 -17.43
N ALA A 61 -23.28 1.54 -17.87
CA ALA A 61 -23.56 1.74 -19.28
C ALA A 61 -22.51 2.65 -19.93
N GLY A 62 -22.32 2.53 -21.25
CA GLY A 62 -21.38 3.37 -22.01
C GLY A 62 -19.91 2.98 -21.85
N ILE A 63 -19.61 1.79 -21.32
CA ILE A 63 -18.25 1.21 -21.32
C ILE A 63 -18.15 0.11 -22.39
N TYR A 64 -18.96 -0.94 -22.27
CA TYR A 64 -18.83 -2.12 -23.13
C TYR A 64 -19.30 -1.82 -24.56
N GLY A 65 -18.42 -2.06 -25.53
CA GLY A 65 -18.70 -1.85 -26.96
C GLY A 65 -18.37 -0.45 -27.48
N GLU A 66 -18.00 0.49 -26.60
CA GLU A 66 -17.58 1.84 -27.01
C GLU A 66 -16.11 1.85 -27.43
N ALA A 67 -15.83 2.42 -28.60
CA ALA A 67 -14.47 2.44 -29.15
C ALA A 67 -13.59 3.49 -28.44
N VAL A 68 -12.36 3.11 -28.12
CA VAL A 68 -11.31 4.01 -27.61
C VAL A 68 -10.10 3.99 -28.53
N SER A 69 -9.33 5.09 -28.55
CA SER A 69 -8.09 5.15 -29.32
C SER A 69 -7.05 4.19 -28.74
N GLY A 70 -6.62 3.22 -29.54
CA GLY A 70 -5.56 2.29 -29.14
C GLY A 70 -4.22 2.97 -28.81
N ALA A 71 -4.00 4.20 -29.28
CA ALA A 71 -2.78 4.96 -28.99
C ALA A 71 -2.71 5.50 -27.55
N THR A 72 -3.85 5.63 -26.88
CA THR A 72 -3.95 6.19 -25.50
C THR A 72 -4.66 5.24 -24.53
N ALA A 73 -5.14 4.09 -25.01
CA ALA A 73 -5.82 3.11 -24.19
C ALA A 73 -4.84 2.44 -23.23
N THR A 74 -5.25 2.24 -21.98
CA THR A 74 -4.49 1.49 -20.99
C THR A 74 -5.40 0.54 -20.23
N ALA A 75 -4.87 -0.59 -19.81
CA ALA A 75 -5.62 -1.57 -19.05
C ALA A 75 -5.84 -1.07 -17.61
N VAL A 76 -7.08 -1.19 -17.15
CA VAL A 76 -7.45 -0.93 -15.75
C VAL A 76 -7.55 -2.27 -15.02
N TYR A 77 -6.98 -2.32 -13.83
CA TYR A 77 -6.88 -3.47 -12.96
C TYR A 77 -7.57 -3.16 -11.62
N VAL A 78 -7.89 -4.22 -10.88
CA VAL A 78 -8.50 -4.12 -9.54
C VAL A 78 -7.57 -4.79 -8.53
N ASP A 79 -7.30 -4.13 -7.41
CA ASP A 79 -6.53 -4.71 -6.30
C ASP A 79 -7.43 -5.41 -5.26
N ASN A 80 -6.82 -5.94 -4.19
CA ASN A 80 -7.54 -6.67 -3.13
C ASN A 80 -8.45 -5.80 -2.24
N SER A 81 -8.41 -4.48 -2.41
CA SER A 81 -9.24 -3.50 -1.69
C SER A 81 -10.37 -2.95 -2.56
N GLY A 82 -10.52 -3.47 -3.79
CA GLY A 82 -11.50 -3.00 -4.77
C GLY A 82 -11.13 -1.69 -5.46
N HIS A 83 -9.87 -1.23 -5.34
CA HIS A 83 -9.41 -0.02 -6.01
C HIS A 83 -9.09 -0.30 -7.48
N LEU A 84 -9.71 0.48 -8.37
CA LEU A 84 -9.46 0.47 -9.81
C LEU A 84 -8.25 1.37 -10.13
N GLY A 85 -7.27 0.84 -10.86
CA GLY A 85 -6.10 1.61 -11.24
C GLY A 85 -5.39 1.06 -12.47
N THR A 86 -4.39 1.78 -12.93
CA THR A 86 -3.47 1.29 -13.96
C THR A 86 -2.23 0.73 -13.30
N VAL A 87 -1.64 -0.30 -13.89
CA VAL A 87 -0.33 -0.77 -13.42
C VAL A 87 0.71 0.16 -14.02
N TYR A 88 1.44 0.86 -13.17
CA TYR A 88 2.71 1.46 -13.57
C TYR A 88 3.71 0.31 -13.65
N SER A 89 4.16 -0.03 -14.86
CA SER A 89 5.50 -0.61 -14.97
C SER A 89 6.47 0.42 -14.40
N LEU A 90 7.48 -0.02 -13.66
CA LEU A 90 8.59 0.85 -13.32
C LEU A 90 9.37 1.12 -14.61
N ASP A 91 8.84 1.98 -15.47
CA ASP A 91 9.54 2.49 -16.64
C ASP A 91 10.58 3.46 -16.11
N LEU A 92 11.72 2.93 -15.68
CA LEU A 92 12.95 3.71 -15.54
C LEU A 92 13.13 4.42 -16.88
N PRO A 93 13.05 5.77 -16.94
CA PRO A 93 13.27 6.48 -18.18
C PRO A 93 14.64 6.09 -18.69
N LEU A 94 14.69 5.39 -19.82
CA LEU A 94 15.94 5.19 -20.52
C LEU A 94 16.47 6.59 -20.85
N PRO A 95 17.72 6.93 -20.49
CA PRO A 95 18.34 8.15 -20.97
C PRO A 95 18.26 8.13 -22.49
N ALA A 96 17.61 9.13 -23.07
CA ALA A 96 17.40 9.24 -24.51
C ALA A 96 18.74 9.09 -25.23
N GLY A 97 18.91 8.00 -25.98
CA GLY A 97 20.10 7.76 -26.81
C GLY A 97 20.97 6.54 -26.46
N ARG A 98 20.60 5.70 -25.49
CA ARG A 98 21.14 4.34 -25.37
C ARG A 98 19.99 3.34 -25.47
N GLY A 99 20.17 2.29 -26.27
CA GLY A 99 19.22 1.18 -26.37
C GLY A 99 18.88 0.60 -25.00
N GLU A 100 17.86 -0.26 -24.95
CA GLU A 100 17.41 -0.98 -23.75
C GLU A 100 18.57 -1.26 -22.78
N PRO A 101 18.40 -1.02 -21.47
CA PRO A 101 19.46 -1.32 -20.53
C PRO A 101 19.61 -2.83 -20.52
N ASP A 102 20.80 -3.34 -20.86
CA ASP A 102 21.09 -4.77 -20.82
C ASP A 102 20.52 -5.34 -19.50
N PRO A 103 19.71 -6.42 -19.53
CA PRO A 103 19.08 -7.02 -18.36
C PRO A 103 20.02 -7.26 -17.16
N GLY A 104 21.34 -7.28 -17.40
CA GLY A 104 22.39 -7.36 -16.40
C GLY A 104 22.50 -6.18 -15.44
N VAL A 105 22.11 -4.94 -15.80
CA VAL A 105 22.28 -3.77 -14.90
C VAL A 105 21.26 -3.75 -13.77
N ALA A 106 19.99 -4.06 -14.07
CA ALA A 106 18.95 -4.20 -13.06
C ALA A 106 19.20 -5.41 -12.16
N LEU A 107 19.67 -6.52 -12.74
CA LEU A 107 20.06 -7.71 -11.99
C LEU A 107 21.25 -7.43 -11.07
N ALA A 108 22.25 -6.65 -11.49
CA ALA A 108 23.40 -6.28 -10.67
C ALA A 108 23.00 -5.44 -9.45
N ALA A 109 22.04 -4.52 -9.59
CA ALA A 109 21.55 -3.73 -8.47
C ALA A 109 20.81 -4.61 -7.43
N ILE A 110 19.96 -5.53 -7.90
CA ILE A 110 19.24 -6.49 -7.04
C ILE A 110 20.23 -7.45 -6.36
N GLN A 111 21.21 -7.97 -7.10
CA GLN A 111 22.26 -8.83 -6.55
C GLN A 111 23.08 -8.09 -5.48
N GLY A 112 23.42 -6.82 -5.71
CA GLY A 112 24.15 -6.00 -4.73
C GLY A 112 23.36 -5.75 -3.44
N LEU A 113 22.04 -5.56 -3.55
CA LEU A 113 21.15 -5.46 -2.38
C LEU A 113 21.03 -6.79 -1.64
N ASN A 114 20.91 -7.92 -2.35
CA ASN A 114 20.85 -9.25 -1.74
C ASN A 114 22.17 -9.63 -1.05
N GLN A 115 23.31 -9.29 -1.64
CA GLN A 115 24.62 -9.48 -0.99
C GLN A 115 24.74 -8.69 0.32
N LYS A 116 24.35 -7.41 0.32
CA LYS A 116 24.32 -6.60 1.55
C LYS A 116 23.38 -7.17 2.61
N LEU A 117 22.25 -7.74 2.21
CA LEU A 117 21.31 -8.38 3.12
C LEU A 117 21.91 -9.66 3.72
N GLU A 118 22.54 -10.51 2.92
CA GLU A 118 23.22 -11.74 3.37
C GLU A 118 24.37 -11.43 4.34
N GLU A 119 25.16 -10.38 4.08
CA GLU A 119 26.20 -9.92 4.99
C GLU A 119 25.63 -9.44 6.33
N GLN A 120 24.51 -8.71 6.31
CA GLN A 120 23.83 -8.28 7.53
C GLN A 120 23.31 -9.47 8.34
N LEU A 121 22.71 -10.48 7.69
CA LEU A 121 22.25 -11.70 8.35
C LEU A 121 23.40 -12.45 9.01
N LYS A 122 24.52 -12.63 8.29
CA LYS A 122 25.72 -13.28 8.84
C LYS A 122 26.29 -12.54 10.06
N LYS A 123 26.29 -11.20 10.03
CA LYS A 123 26.71 -10.37 11.17
C LYS A 123 25.76 -10.51 12.36
N LYS A 124 24.45 -10.63 12.12
CA LYS A 124 23.45 -10.86 13.17
C LYS A 124 23.59 -12.24 13.80
N ASP A 125 23.87 -13.28 13.01
CA ASP A 125 24.10 -14.63 13.53
C ASP A 125 25.33 -14.69 14.43
N ALA A 126 26.42 -14.01 14.04
CA ALA A 126 27.61 -13.89 14.88
C ALA A 126 27.30 -13.20 16.23
N GLN A 127 26.54 -12.10 16.22
CA GLN A 127 26.12 -11.42 17.45
C GLN A 127 25.26 -12.32 18.35
N ILE A 128 24.36 -13.12 17.76
CA ILE A 128 23.53 -14.07 18.52
C ILE A 128 24.40 -15.15 19.17
N GLN A 129 25.42 -15.65 18.47
CA GLN A 129 26.34 -16.64 19.03
C GLN A 129 27.18 -16.08 20.18
N GLU A 130 27.74 -14.88 20.02
CA GLU A 130 28.48 -14.19 21.08
C GLU A 130 27.59 -13.97 22.31
N LEU A 131 26.37 -13.47 22.11
CA LEU A 131 25.44 -13.26 23.21
C LEU A 131 25.11 -14.55 23.95
N ARG A 132 24.91 -15.66 23.22
CA ARG A 132 24.68 -16.99 23.82
C ARG A 132 25.87 -17.46 24.66
N GLN A 133 27.11 -17.23 24.20
CA GLN A 133 28.30 -17.55 24.97
C GLN A 133 28.42 -16.70 26.23
N SER A 134 28.20 -15.38 26.13
CA SER A 134 28.19 -14.48 27.29
C SER A 134 27.14 -14.89 28.32
N MET A 135 25.93 -15.29 27.88
CA MET A 135 24.90 -15.80 28.78
C MET A 135 25.29 -17.12 29.46
N ALA A 136 25.96 -18.02 28.74
CA ALA A 136 26.45 -19.28 29.31
C ALA A 136 27.53 -19.04 30.37
N GLU A 137 28.45 -18.10 30.13
CA GLU A 137 29.51 -17.75 31.06
C GLU A 137 28.95 -17.03 32.30
N LEU A 138 28.02 -16.09 32.11
CA LEU A 138 27.33 -15.41 33.20
C LEU A 138 26.59 -16.42 34.09
N LYS A 139 25.93 -17.43 33.49
CA LYS A 139 25.26 -18.50 34.24
C LYS A 139 26.24 -19.29 35.12
N LYS A 140 27.43 -19.63 34.61
CA LYS A 140 28.48 -20.30 35.40
C LYS A 140 28.96 -19.44 36.56
N GLN A 141 29.20 -18.14 36.33
CA GLN A 141 29.62 -17.21 37.38
C GLN A 141 28.58 -17.09 38.50
N VAL A 142 27.29 -17.02 38.14
CA VAL A 142 26.18 -16.97 39.12
C VAL A 142 26.13 -18.26 39.95
N GLN A 143 26.32 -19.44 39.34
CA GLN A 143 26.36 -20.71 40.07
C GLN A 143 27.54 -20.78 41.05
N ALA A 144 28.74 -20.40 40.62
CA ALA A 144 29.94 -20.40 41.46
C ALA A 144 29.83 -19.45 42.67
N LEU A 145 29.08 -18.35 42.54
CA LEU A 145 28.77 -17.45 43.66
C LEU A 145 27.74 -18.02 44.63
N ALA A 146 26.78 -18.80 44.14
CA ALA A 146 25.78 -19.46 44.97
C ALA A 146 26.38 -20.57 45.85
N GLU A 147 27.41 -21.28 45.36
CA GLU A 147 28.12 -22.34 46.09
C GLU A 147 29.11 -21.82 47.14
N LYS A 148 29.41 -20.51 47.14
CA LYS A 148 30.30 -19.85 48.13
C LYS A 148 29.56 -19.31 49.37
N LYS A 149 28.27 -19.60 49.53
CA LYS A 149 27.47 -19.30 50.72
C LYS A 149 27.18 -20.59 51.50
#